data_AF-Q1YIR3-F1
#
_entry.id   AF-Q1YIR3-F1
#
_cell.length_a   1.000
_cell.length_b   1.000
_cell.length_c   1.000
_cell.angle_alpha   90.00
_cell.angle_beta   90.00
_cell.angle_gamma   90.00
#
_symmetry.space_group_name_H-M   'P 1'
#
loop_
_entity.id
_entity.type
_entity.pdbx_description
1 polymer ?
#
loop_
_entity_poly.entity_id
_entity_poly.type
_entity_poly.pdbx_seq_one_letter_code
_entity_poly.pdbx_strand_id
1 'polypeptide(L)'
;MRTSSSFLSVSILALTLLGSVGGSALALDPAARVNPDAGPLELFSFGFKAYQRGEKVEAFEALRYAADKGHPGARWKLGRMYAEGDGVPENDYEAFKIFEQIVRDQGEEEGNFTNAAYVSSAVVALADYLRVGISGSPVAVDLQRARQFYFHAASYFGDAKAQFELGRMTLNGEGGKANPRQAARWLNLAAEKGNVGAAALLGYLLFDGDRISLPAQPVRGLGMLTMALKRASPRDEKWIRPLQEEIFAIASESERRTALAYAEQQIASATGVVSTKN
;
A
#
# COMPACT_ATOMS: atom_id res chain seq x y z
N MET A 1 -11.57 -20.23 90.21
CA MET A 1 -11.96 -18.95 90.85
C MET A 1 -11.87 -17.88 89.76
N ARG A 2 -12.97 -17.48 89.08
CA ARG A 2 -13.85 -16.31 89.39
C ARG A 2 -13.01 -15.12 89.91
N THR A 3 -12.89 -13.98 89.23
CA THR A 3 -13.92 -13.02 88.76
C THR A 3 -13.32 -12.06 87.69
N SER A 4 -13.98 -11.80 86.54
CA SER A 4 -14.69 -10.54 86.14
C SER A 4 -14.00 -9.22 86.56
N SER A 5 -13.90 -8.13 85.81
CA SER A 5 -14.61 -7.50 84.67
C SER A 5 -13.75 -6.26 84.28
N SER A 6 -13.81 -5.63 83.10
CA SER A 6 -14.86 -4.73 82.64
C SER A 6 -14.47 -4.11 81.28
N PHE A 7 -15.46 -3.88 80.44
CA PHE A 7 -15.38 -3.18 79.15
C PHE A 7 -15.11 -1.68 79.31
N LEU A 8 -14.40 -1.07 78.36
CA LEU A 8 -14.65 0.31 77.92
C LEU A 8 -14.19 0.52 76.47
N SER A 9 -15.19 0.71 75.61
CA SER A 9 -15.10 1.19 74.24
C SER A 9 -15.01 2.72 74.22
N VAL A 10 -14.09 3.30 73.45
CA VAL A 10 -14.26 4.65 72.87
C VAL A 10 -13.59 4.67 71.49
N SER A 11 -14.42 4.77 70.46
CA SER A 11 -14.04 5.27 69.13
C SER A 11 -13.99 6.80 69.18
N ILE A 12 -13.15 7.44 68.34
CA ILE A 12 -13.44 8.61 67.47
C ILE A 12 -12.12 9.23 66.96
N LEU A 13 -11.95 9.15 65.63
CA LEU A 13 -11.62 10.22 64.67
C LEU A 13 -10.69 11.37 65.12
N ALA A 14 -9.60 11.63 64.38
CA ALA A 14 -9.54 12.71 63.37
C ALA A 14 -8.09 13.17 63.00
N LEU A 15 -7.99 13.59 61.73
CA LEU A 15 -7.18 14.70 61.18
C LEU A 15 -5.69 14.51 60.80
N THR A 16 -5.52 14.22 59.50
CA THR A 16 -4.67 14.90 58.49
C THR A 16 -3.26 15.41 58.84
N LEU A 17 -2.28 15.07 57.99
CA LEU A 17 -1.40 16.09 57.41
C LEU A 17 -0.84 15.70 56.04
N LEU A 18 -0.67 16.75 55.24
CA LEU A 18 -0.43 16.80 53.80
C LEU A 18 0.85 16.09 53.32
N GLY A 19 0.74 15.47 52.15
CA GLY A 19 1.86 15.16 51.27
C GLY A 19 1.48 15.48 49.83
N SER A 20 1.59 16.75 49.44
CA SER A 20 1.49 17.17 48.05
C SER A 20 2.81 16.86 47.34
N VAL A 21 2.85 15.77 46.58
CA VAL A 21 3.83 15.62 45.51
C VAL A 21 3.06 15.81 44.20
N GLY A 22 3.27 16.97 43.59
CA GLY A 22 2.73 17.31 42.27
C GLY A 22 3.37 16.39 41.22
N GLY A 23 2.74 15.25 40.99
CA GLY A 23 2.80 14.59 39.70
C GLY A 23 1.63 15.11 38.89
N SER A 24 1.89 15.65 37.70
CA SER A 24 0.87 15.93 36.70
C SER A 24 0.11 14.64 36.42
N ALA A 25 -0.98 14.41 37.13
CA ALA A 25 -1.97 13.42 36.73
C ALA A 25 -2.53 13.94 35.41
N LEU A 26 -2.13 13.33 34.30
CA LEU A 26 -2.86 13.40 33.06
C LEU A 26 -4.28 12.96 33.41
N ALA A 27 -5.18 13.93 33.56
CA ALA A 27 -6.60 13.67 33.67
C ALA A 27 -7.00 13.01 32.34
N LEU A 28 -7.08 11.68 32.35
CA LEU A 28 -7.64 10.90 31.26
C LEU A 28 -9.06 11.41 31.04
N ASP A 29 -9.28 12.13 29.94
CA ASP A 29 -10.61 12.56 29.53
C ASP A 29 -11.47 11.29 29.33
N PRO A 30 -12.54 11.07 30.11
CA PRO A 30 -13.40 9.91 29.95
C PRO A 30 -14.13 9.88 28.60
N ALA A 31 -14.12 10.98 27.84
CA ALA A 31 -14.61 11.03 26.45
C ALA A 31 -13.57 10.56 25.41
N ALA A 32 -12.31 10.36 25.81
CA ALA A 32 -11.20 9.88 24.97
C ALA A 32 -10.95 8.36 25.13
N ARG A 33 -12.01 7.59 25.36
CA ARG A 33 -11.95 6.12 25.34
C ARG A 33 -12.85 5.61 24.24
N VAL A 34 -12.32 4.68 23.46
CA VAL A 34 -13.07 3.94 22.43
C VAL A 34 -14.32 3.34 23.06
N ASN A 35 -15.51 3.74 22.58
CA ASN A 35 -16.78 3.17 23.00
C ASN A 35 -17.10 1.91 22.14
N PRO A 36 -16.93 0.68 22.66
CA PRO A 36 -17.11 -0.54 21.85
C PRO A 36 -18.55 -0.74 21.36
N ASP A 37 -19.53 -0.11 22.01
CA ASP A 37 -20.95 -0.25 21.68
C ASP A 37 -21.37 0.68 20.55
N ALA A 38 -20.55 1.68 20.18
CA ALA A 38 -20.82 2.58 19.07
C ALA A 38 -20.98 1.85 17.73
N GLY A 39 -21.60 2.54 16.75
CA GLY A 39 -21.83 2.00 15.42
C GLY A 39 -20.53 1.81 14.62
N PRO A 40 -20.49 0.91 13.62
CA PRO A 40 -19.29 0.63 12.83
C PRO A 40 -18.69 1.87 12.15
N LEU A 41 -19.54 2.76 11.60
CA LEU A 41 -19.09 4.00 10.95
C LEU A 41 -18.54 5.03 11.96
N GLU A 42 -19.12 5.10 13.15
CA GLU A 42 -18.69 6.00 14.22
C GLU A 42 -17.32 5.56 14.76
N LEU A 43 -17.17 4.27 15.07
CA LEU A 43 -15.90 3.66 15.47
C LEU A 43 -14.83 3.86 14.40
N PHE A 44 -15.15 3.66 13.12
CA PHE A 44 -14.22 3.92 12.03
C PHE A 44 -13.81 5.40 11.96
N SER A 45 -14.78 6.31 12.04
CA SER A 45 -14.51 7.75 12.00
C SER A 45 -13.66 8.21 13.19
N PHE A 46 -13.93 7.67 14.37
CA PHE A 46 -13.14 7.90 15.57
C PHE A 46 -11.71 7.39 15.38
N GLY A 47 -11.55 6.12 14.98
CA GLY A 47 -10.24 5.52 14.75
C GLY A 47 -9.42 6.25 13.69
N PHE A 48 -10.06 6.72 12.61
CA PHE A 48 -9.40 7.50 11.57
C PHE A 48 -8.95 8.88 12.07
N LYS A 49 -9.73 9.55 12.91
CA LYS A 49 -9.33 10.81 13.54
C LYS A 49 -8.19 10.62 14.54
N ALA A 50 -8.24 9.58 15.38
CA ALA A 50 -7.15 9.22 16.28
C ALA A 50 -5.87 8.93 15.49
N TYR A 51 -5.99 8.20 14.38
CA TYR A 51 -4.87 7.91 13.47
C TYR A 51 -4.22 9.18 12.92
N GLN A 52 -5.03 10.16 12.48
CA GLN A 52 -4.53 11.46 12.00
C GLN A 52 -3.82 12.27 13.08
N ARG A 53 -4.19 12.10 14.35
CA ARG A 53 -3.50 12.71 15.50
C ARG A 53 -2.23 11.97 15.91
N GLY A 54 -1.94 10.82 15.30
CA GLY A 54 -0.80 9.97 15.66
C GLY A 54 -1.06 9.03 16.84
N GLU A 55 -2.30 8.97 17.34
CA GLU A 55 -2.73 8.09 18.44
C GLU A 55 -2.98 6.67 17.91
N LYS A 56 -1.92 6.02 17.44
CA LYS A 56 -2.03 4.78 16.64
C LYS A 56 -2.62 3.59 17.40
N VAL A 57 -2.38 3.49 18.71
CA VAL A 57 -2.91 2.41 19.57
C VAL A 57 -4.43 2.55 19.70
N GLU A 58 -4.91 3.76 19.99
CA GLU A 58 -6.34 4.04 20.09
C GLU A 58 -7.03 3.90 18.73
N ALA A 59 -6.38 4.36 17.67
CA ALA A 59 -6.84 4.14 16.30
C ALA A 59 -7.01 2.64 16.00
N PHE A 60 -6.01 1.82 16.36
CA PHE A 60 -6.06 0.37 16.17
C PHE A 60 -7.25 -0.25 16.90
N GLU A 61 -7.46 0.10 18.17
CA GLU A 61 -8.58 -0.43 18.96
C GLU A 61 -9.94 -0.06 18.35
N ALA A 62 -10.15 1.20 17.99
CA ALA A 62 -11.39 1.66 17.38
C ALA A 62 -11.64 1.02 16.01
N LEU A 63 -10.60 0.88 15.18
CA LEU A 63 -10.69 0.20 13.89
C LEU A 63 -10.97 -1.30 14.06
N ARG A 64 -10.43 -1.95 15.10
CA ARG A 64 -10.74 -3.34 15.45
C ARG A 64 -12.22 -3.53 15.72
N TYR A 65 -12.80 -2.72 16.61
CA TYR A 65 -14.24 -2.80 16.89
C TYR A 65 -15.09 -2.49 15.64
N ALA A 66 -14.69 -1.52 14.82
CA ALA A 66 -15.39 -1.24 13.57
C ALA A 66 -15.35 -2.43 12.60
N ALA A 67 -14.19 -3.09 12.46
CA ALA A 67 -14.00 -4.24 11.60
C ALA A 67 -14.76 -5.49 12.10
N ASP A 68 -14.79 -5.71 13.42
CA ASP A 68 -15.59 -6.76 14.07
C ASP A 68 -17.09 -6.58 13.81
N LYS A 69 -17.53 -5.32 13.64
CA LYS A 69 -18.89 -4.94 13.23
C LYS A 69 -19.09 -4.86 11.71
N GLY A 70 -18.14 -5.35 10.92
CA GLY A 70 -18.26 -5.45 9.46
C GLY A 70 -17.88 -4.21 8.67
N HIS A 71 -17.23 -3.19 9.26
CA HIS A 71 -16.82 -2.01 8.52
C HIS A 71 -15.66 -2.33 7.54
N PRO A 72 -15.86 -2.26 6.21
CA PRO A 72 -14.90 -2.76 5.22
C PRO A 72 -13.59 -1.96 5.21
N GLY A 73 -13.68 -0.63 5.28
CA GLY A 73 -12.50 0.23 5.35
C GLY A 73 -11.69 0.06 6.65
N ALA A 74 -12.35 -0.37 7.74
CA ALA A 74 -11.66 -0.60 9.00
C ALA A 74 -10.86 -1.90 8.93
N ARG A 75 -11.48 -2.96 8.42
CA ARG A 75 -10.82 -4.25 8.17
C ARG A 75 -9.61 -4.08 7.25
N TRP A 76 -9.77 -3.35 6.14
CA TRP A 76 -8.64 -3.05 5.24
C TRP A 76 -7.52 -2.27 5.95
N LYS A 77 -7.86 -1.24 6.73
CA LYS A 77 -6.85 -0.45 7.45
C LYS A 77 -6.12 -1.28 8.50
N LEU A 78 -6.79 -2.18 9.21
CA LEU A 78 -6.13 -3.10 10.16
C LEU A 78 -5.12 -4.01 9.45
N GLY A 79 -5.47 -4.58 8.30
CA GLY A 79 -4.54 -5.38 7.49
C GLY A 79 -3.28 -4.57 7.14
N ARG A 80 -3.44 -3.31 6.74
CA ARG A 80 -2.32 -2.39 6.47
C ARG A 80 -1.51 -2.06 7.72
N MET A 81 -2.16 -1.87 8.87
CA MET A 81 -1.45 -1.59 10.13
C MET A 81 -0.55 -2.76 10.53
N TYR A 82 -1.01 -3.99 10.39
CA TYR A 82 -0.18 -5.17 10.62
C TYR A 82 0.95 -5.30 9.58
N ALA A 83 0.69 -5.05 8.30
CA ALA A 83 1.70 -5.14 7.24
C ALA A 83 2.84 -4.13 7.39
N GLU A 84 2.57 -2.98 8.03
CA GLU A 84 3.53 -1.87 8.14
C GLU A 84 4.09 -1.70 9.56
N GLY A 85 3.65 -2.51 10.52
CA GLY A 85 3.98 -2.31 11.93
C GLY A 85 3.49 -0.96 12.46
N ASP A 86 2.36 -0.47 11.94
CA ASP A 86 1.90 0.89 12.14
C ASP A 86 0.95 0.98 13.34
N GLY A 87 1.50 1.19 14.53
CA GLY A 87 0.74 1.21 15.79
C GLY A 87 0.58 -0.14 16.47
N VAL A 88 1.01 -1.21 15.80
CA VAL A 88 1.08 -2.59 16.28
C VAL A 88 2.40 -3.21 15.80
N PRO A 89 2.90 -4.29 16.43
CA PRO A 89 4.03 -5.03 15.89
C PRO A 89 3.74 -5.51 14.46
N GLU A 90 4.72 -5.35 13.57
CA GLU A 90 4.64 -5.83 12.18
C GLU A 90 4.35 -7.33 12.16
N ASN A 91 3.33 -7.73 11.40
CA ASN A 91 2.90 -9.11 11.28
C ASN A 91 2.25 -9.36 9.92
N ASP A 92 3.09 -9.72 8.95
CA ASP A 92 2.67 -10.04 7.59
C ASP A 92 1.66 -11.19 7.51
N TYR A 93 1.74 -12.17 8.41
CA TYR A 93 0.83 -13.31 8.38
C TYR A 93 -0.58 -12.92 8.85
N GLU A 94 -0.69 -12.07 9.87
CA GLU A 94 -1.99 -11.50 10.26
C GLU A 94 -2.55 -10.58 9.17
N ALA A 95 -1.71 -9.75 8.56
CA ALA A 95 -2.11 -8.92 7.42
C ALA A 95 -2.64 -9.77 6.25
N PHE A 96 -1.92 -10.84 5.90
CA PHE A 96 -2.33 -11.79 4.85
C PHE A 96 -3.71 -12.38 5.12
N LYS A 97 -3.97 -12.88 6.34
CA LYS A 97 -5.28 -13.45 6.70
C LYS A 97 -6.41 -12.42 6.59
N ILE A 98 -6.15 -11.17 7.01
CA ILE A 98 -7.13 -10.09 6.90
C ILE A 98 -7.43 -9.77 5.43
N PHE A 99 -6.40 -9.69 4.57
CA PHE A 99 -6.61 -9.45 3.14
C PHE A 99 -7.32 -10.63 2.45
N GLU A 100 -7.01 -11.87 2.83
CA GLU A 100 -7.69 -13.07 2.33
C GLU A 100 -9.18 -13.04 2.69
N GLN A 101 -9.51 -12.64 3.92
CA GLN A 101 -10.89 -12.44 4.34
C GLN A 101 -11.60 -11.36 3.51
N ILE A 102 -10.95 -10.22 3.25
CA ILE A 102 -11.54 -9.16 2.41
C ILE A 102 -11.88 -9.67 1.01
N VAL A 103 -10.99 -10.45 0.40
CA VAL A 103 -11.19 -10.97 -0.96
C VAL A 103 -12.24 -12.07 -1.00
N ARG A 104 -12.31 -12.93 0.03
CA ARG A 104 -13.33 -13.98 0.14
C ARG A 104 -14.74 -13.39 0.27
N ASP A 105 -14.89 -12.40 1.15
CA ASP A 105 -16.19 -11.80 1.46
C ASP A 105 -16.73 -10.94 0.30
N GLN A 106 -15.88 -10.54 -0.67
CA GLN A 106 -16.28 -9.84 -1.89
C GLN A 106 -17.35 -10.60 -2.70
N GLY A 107 -17.25 -11.93 -2.77
CA GLY A 107 -18.17 -12.76 -3.56
C GLY A 107 -19.60 -12.81 -3.00
N GLU A 108 -19.78 -12.41 -1.74
CA GLU A 108 -21.08 -12.38 -1.06
C GLU A 108 -21.79 -11.02 -1.26
N GLU A 109 -21.06 -9.98 -1.66
CA GLU A 109 -21.55 -8.60 -1.83
C GLU A 109 -21.72 -8.20 -3.32
N GLU A 110 -22.11 -9.14 -4.19
CA GLU A 110 -22.30 -8.90 -5.62
C GLU A 110 -23.23 -7.70 -5.88
N GLY A 111 -22.64 -6.56 -6.24
CA GLY A 111 -23.34 -5.34 -6.66
C GLY A 111 -22.94 -4.05 -5.96
N ASN A 112 -22.16 -4.08 -4.88
CA ASN A 112 -21.81 -2.87 -4.14
C ASN A 112 -20.38 -2.36 -4.42
N PHE A 113 -20.25 -1.44 -5.40
CA PHE A 113 -18.98 -0.83 -5.80
C PHE A 113 -18.29 0.02 -4.71
N THR A 114 -18.96 0.29 -3.58
CA THR A 114 -18.48 1.17 -2.51
C THR A 114 -17.15 0.73 -1.89
N ASN A 115 -16.79 -0.55 -1.99
CA ASN A 115 -15.57 -1.12 -1.40
C ASN A 115 -14.47 -1.50 -2.40
N ALA A 116 -14.67 -1.23 -3.69
CA ALA A 116 -13.80 -1.72 -4.76
C ALA A 116 -12.31 -1.35 -4.59
N ALA A 117 -12.01 -0.16 -4.06
CA ALA A 117 -10.63 0.27 -3.81
C ALA A 117 -9.95 -0.55 -2.70
N TYR A 118 -10.66 -0.85 -1.62
CA TYR A 118 -10.13 -1.68 -0.52
C TYR A 118 -9.87 -3.11 -0.99
N VAL A 119 -10.81 -3.67 -1.74
CA VAL A 119 -10.69 -5.01 -2.30
C VAL A 119 -9.54 -5.08 -3.30
N SER A 120 -9.45 -4.14 -4.25
CA SER A 120 -8.31 -4.05 -5.19
C SER A 120 -6.97 -4.02 -4.45
N SER A 121 -6.86 -3.17 -3.44
CA SER A 121 -5.64 -3.09 -2.62
C SER A 121 -5.34 -4.39 -1.86
N ALA A 122 -6.36 -5.09 -1.35
CA ALA A 122 -6.19 -6.36 -0.65
C ALA A 122 -5.74 -7.46 -1.61
N VAL A 123 -6.34 -7.56 -2.81
CA VAL A 123 -5.93 -8.49 -3.86
C VAL A 123 -4.46 -8.27 -4.25
N VAL A 124 -4.05 -7.02 -4.43
CA VAL A 124 -2.65 -6.68 -4.74
C VAL A 124 -1.72 -7.07 -3.59
N ALA A 125 -2.11 -6.82 -2.34
CA ALA A 125 -1.30 -7.22 -1.17
C ALA A 125 -1.15 -8.75 -1.05
N LEU A 126 -2.20 -9.52 -1.32
CA LEU A 126 -2.11 -10.99 -1.37
C LEU A 126 -1.16 -11.45 -2.48
N ALA A 127 -1.25 -10.82 -3.66
CA ALA A 127 -0.34 -11.12 -4.76
C ALA A 127 1.11 -10.79 -4.41
N ASP A 128 1.37 -9.67 -3.72
CA ASP A 128 2.68 -9.31 -3.20
C ASP A 128 3.22 -10.38 -2.25
N TYR A 129 2.42 -10.81 -1.26
CA TYR A 129 2.81 -11.84 -0.31
C TYR A 129 3.08 -13.19 -0.97
N LEU A 130 2.21 -13.63 -1.88
CA LEU A 130 2.40 -14.91 -2.58
C LEU A 130 3.60 -14.87 -3.53
N ARG A 131 4.01 -13.70 -4.01
CA ARG A 131 5.19 -13.56 -4.86
C ARG A 131 6.49 -13.81 -4.09
N VAL A 132 6.55 -13.49 -2.80
CA VAL A 132 7.77 -13.56 -1.97
C VAL A 132 7.73 -14.61 -0.85
N GLY A 133 6.53 -15.05 -0.45
CA GLY A 133 6.30 -15.87 0.74
C GLY A 133 6.41 -15.07 2.04
N ILE A 134 5.90 -15.62 3.13
CA ILE A 134 6.01 -15.03 4.47
C ILE A 134 6.79 -16.01 5.36
N SER A 135 7.98 -15.59 5.77
CA SER A 135 8.90 -16.40 6.59
C SER A 135 8.28 -16.77 7.94
N GLY A 136 8.43 -18.03 8.36
CA GLY A 136 7.86 -18.52 9.63
C GLY A 136 6.35 -18.75 9.62
N SER A 137 5.72 -18.75 8.44
CA SER A 137 4.29 -18.97 8.26
C SER A 137 4.03 -20.09 7.23
N PRO A 138 2.78 -20.57 7.06
CA PRO A 138 2.43 -21.52 5.99
C PRO A 138 2.35 -20.89 4.59
N VAL A 139 2.50 -19.56 4.47
CA VAL A 139 2.41 -18.86 3.18
C VAL A 139 3.74 -18.95 2.45
N ALA A 140 3.88 -19.97 1.61
CA ALA A 140 5.04 -20.14 0.72
C ALA A 140 4.91 -19.29 -0.56
N VAL A 141 6.03 -19.15 -1.28
CA VAL A 141 6.03 -18.55 -2.63
C VAL A 141 5.12 -19.36 -3.56
N ASP A 142 4.16 -18.69 -4.18
CA ASP A 142 3.28 -19.21 -5.22
C ASP A 142 3.12 -18.16 -6.32
N LEU A 143 4.05 -18.19 -7.29
CA LEU A 143 4.07 -17.25 -8.41
C LEU A 143 2.85 -17.41 -9.33
N GLN A 144 2.28 -18.61 -9.44
CA GLN A 144 1.12 -18.85 -10.29
C GLN A 144 -0.11 -18.17 -9.70
N ARG A 145 -0.34 -18.35 -8.39
CA ARG A 145 -1.45 -17.70 -7.68
C ARG A 145 -1.23 -16.18 -7.58
N ALA A 146 0.01 -15.73 -7.32
CA ALA A 146 0.34 -14.30 -7.37
C ALA A 146 -0.04 -13.68 -8.71
N ARG A 147 0.35 -14.32 -9.83
CA ARG A 147 0.00 -13.87 -11.18
C ARG A 147 -1.51 -13.83 -11.42
N GLN A 148 -2.26 -14.79 -10.89
CA GLN A 148 -3.73 -14.81 -10.97
C GLN A 148 -4.36 -13.63 -10.20
N PHE A 149 -3.90 -13.34 -8.99
CA PHE A 149 -4.38 -12.19 -8.22
C PHE A 149 -4.02 -10.86 -8.89
N TYR A 150 -2.79 -10.71 -9.39
CA TYR A 150 -2.45 -9.53 -10.19
C TYR A 150 -3.32 -9.41 -11.44
N PHE A 151 -3.60 -10.51 -12.15
CA PHE A 151 -4.50 -10.50 -13.29
C PHE A 151 -5.91 -10.04 -12.91
N HIS A 152 -6.45 -10.55 -11.80
CA HIS A 152 -7.75 -10.12 -11.30
C HIS A 152 -7.75 -8.61 -11.00
N ALA A 153 -6.77 -8.11 -10.23
CA ALA A 153 -6.69 -6.69 -9.90
C ALA A 153 -6.46 -5.79 -11.13
N ALA A 154 -5.62 -6.23 -12.08
CA ALA A 154 -5.30 -5.50 -13.29
C ALA A 154 -6.47 -5.40 -14.28
N SER A 155 -7.27 -6.46 -14.39
CA SER A 155 -8.38 -6.57 -15.35
C SER A 155 -9.71 -6.07 -14.80
N TYR A 156 -10.02 -6.39 -13.55
CA TYR A 156 -11.32 -6.07 -12.95
C TYR A 156 -11.34 -4.67 -12.34
N PHE A 157 -10.32 -4.31 -11.55
CA PHE A 157 -10.24 -2.98 -10.91
C PHE A 157 -9.43 -1.97 -11.72
N GLY A 158 -8.68 -2.43 -12.73
CA GLY A 158 -7.78 -1.56 -13.45
C GLY A 158 -6.67 -0.99 -12.56
N ASP A 159 -6.21 -1.75 -11.57
CA ASP A 159 -5.19 -1.26 -10.64
C ASP A 159 -3.84 -1.06 -11.36
N ALA A 160 -3.30 0.17 -11.34
CA ALA A 160 -2.08 0.51 -12.07
C ALA A 160 -0.84 -0.22 -11.54
N LYS A 161 -0.79 -0.52 -10.24
CA LYS A 161 0.29 -1.33 -9.64
C LYS A 161 0.14 -2.78 -10.10
N ALA A 162 -1.06 -3.35 -10.06
CA ALA A 162 -1.31 -4.71 -10.54
C ALA A 162 -0.98 -4.88 -12.02
N GLN A 163 -1.35 -3.90 -12.86
CA GLN A 163 -1.03 -3.89 -14.29
C GLN A 163 0.49 -3.89 -14.53
N PHE A 164 1.24 -3.09 -13.77
CA PHE A 164 2.70 -3.09 -13.83
C PHE A 164 3.31 -4.43 -13.40
N GLU A 165 2.90 -4.94 -12.24
CA GLU A 165 3.40 -6.21 -11.67
C GLU A 165 3.09 -7.39 -12.60
N LEU A 166 1.86 -7.48 -13.11
CA LEU A 166 1.46 -8.48 -14.11
C LEU A 166 2.26 -8.35 -15.40
N GLY A 167 2.50 -7.12 -15.87
CA GLY A 167 3.34 -6.84 -17.03
C GLY A 167 4.75 -7.40 -16.82
N ARG A 168 5.39 -7.10 -15.68
CA ARG A 168 6.73 -7.57 -15.34
C ARG A 168 6.80 -9.11 -15.21
N MET A 169 5.86 -9.71 -14.48
CA MET A 169 5.79 -11.18 -14.36
C MET A 169 5.57 -11.86 -15.71
N THR A 170 4.70 -11.29 -16.56
CA THR A 170 4.43 -11.80 -17.90
C THR A 170 5.62 -11.63 -18.84
N LEU A 171 6.42 -10.58 -18.67
CA LEU A 171 7.66 -10.39 -19.43
C LEU A 171 8.70 -11.47 -19.07
N ASN A 172 8.86 -11.74 -17.78
CA ASN A 172 9.85 -12.69 -17.26
C ASN A 172 9.38 -14.16 -17.30
N GLY A 173 8.09 -14.41 -17.53
CA GLY A 173 7.52 -15.76 -17.42
C GLY A 173 7.33 -16.24 -15.98
N GLU A 174 7.32 -15.34 -15.00
CA GLU A 174 7.05 -15.69 -13.61
C GLU A 174 5.61 -16.20 -13.46
N GLY A 175 5.42 -17.37 -12.83
CA GLY A 175 4.10 -17.97 -12.64
C GLY A 175 3.39 -18.41 -13.92
N GLY A 176 4.12 -18.62 -15.03
CA GLY A 176 3.56 -19.13 -16.28
C GLY A 176 4.55 -19.09 -17.44
N LYS A 177 4.08 -18.79 -18.65
CA LYS A 177 4.97 -18.56 -19.81
C LYS A 177 5.21 -17.07 -20.01
N ALA A 178 6.40 -16.74 -20.51
CA ALA A 178 6.75 -15.39 -20.93
C ALA A 178 5.91 -15.00 -22.16
N ASN A 179 5.41 -13.77 -22.18
CA ASN A 179 4.72 -13.19 -23.32
C ASN A 179 5.00 -11.67 -23.37
N PRO A 180 6.14 -11.25 -23.94
CA PRO A 180 6.54 -9.86 -23.97
C PRO A 180 5.51 -8.93 -24.63
N ARG A 181 4.80 -9.42 -25.65
CA ARG A 181 3.75 -8.64 -26.33
C ARG A 181 2.56 -8.37 -25.42
N GLN A 182 2.15 -9.36 -24.63
CA GLN A 182 1.10 -9.16 -23.62
C GLN A 182 1.61 -8.28 -22.46
N ALA A 183 2.86 -8.46 -22.04
CA ALA A 183 3.49 -7.60 -21.03
C ALA A 183 3.45 -6.13 -21.45
N ALA A 184 3.85 -5.81 -22.68
CA ALA A 184 3.82 -4.43 -23.21
C ALA A 184 2.42 -3.80 -23.16
N ARG A 185 1.35 -4.59 -23.37
CA ARG A 185 -0.04 -4.09 -23.24
C ARG A 185 -0.37 -3.71 -21.80
N TRP A 186 -0.05 -4.57 -20.84
CA TRP A 186 -0.27 -4.28 -19.43
C TRP A 186 0.57 -3.09 -18.94
N LEU A 187 1.83 -3.03 -19.35
CA LEU A 187 2.73 -1.91 -19.05
C LEU A 187 2.21 -0.61 -19.65
N ASN A 188 1.64 -0.63 -20.85
CA ASN A 188 1.03 0.57 -21.45
C ASN A 188 -0.16 1.08 -20.63
N LEU A 189 -1.07 0.19 -20.22
CA LEU A 189 -2.21 0.56 -19.38
C LEU A 189 -1.76 1.16 -18.03
N ALA A 190 -0.73 0.59 -17.41
CA ALA A 190 -0.17 1.12 -16.17
C ALA A 190 0.53 2.46 -16.38
N ALA A 191 1.29 2.61 -17.47
CA ALA A 191 2.01 3.84 -17.81
C ALA A 191 1.05 5.02 -18.10
N GLU A 192 -0.07 4.76 -18.79
CA GLU A 192 -1.15 5.74 -19.02
C GLU A 192 -1.76 6.26 -17.71
N LYS A 193 -1.73 5.44 -16.64
CA LYS A 193 -2.15 5.82 -15.28
C LYS A 193 -1.03 6.42 -14.44
N GLY A 194 0.12 6.72 -15.04
CA GLY A 194 1.24 7.37 -14.38
C GLY A 194 2.18 6.42 -13.63
N ASN A 195 2.06 5.09 -13.80
CA ASN A 195 3.01 4.16 -13.20
C ASN A 195 4.41 4.32 -13.84
N VAL A 196 5.36 4.85 -13.06
CA VAL A 196 6.71 5.17 -13.51
C VAL A 196 7.50 3.93 -13.93
N GLY A 197 7.42 2.85 -13.15
CA GLY A 197 8.08 1.59 -13.48
C GLY A 197 7.53 0.98 -14.78
N ALA A 198 6.23 1.08 -15.01
CA ALA A 198 5.63 0.60 -16.24
C ALA A 198 6.07 1.41 -17.46
N ALA A 199 6.14 2.74 -17.33
CA ALA A 199 6.65 3.61 -18.38
C ALA A 199 8.12 3.31 -18.70
N ALA A 200 8.93 2.99 -17.69
CA ALA A 200 10.32 2.58 -17.88
C ALA A 200 10.45 1.27 -18.65
N LEU A 201 9.78 0.20 -18.19
CA LEU A 201 9.85 -1.10 -18.87
C LEU A 201 9.25 -1.05 -20.28
N LEU A 202 8.15 -0.32 -20.48
CA LEU A 202 7.59 -0.12 -21.81
C LEU A 202 8.57 0.66 -22.71
N GLY A 203 9.24 1.69 -22.17
CA GLY A 203 10.28 2.43 -22.89
C GLY A 203 11.42 1.52 -23.35
N TYR A 204 11.88 0.62 -22.47
CA TYR A 204 12.90 -0.38 -22.80
C TYR A 204 12.43 -1.33 -23.92
N LEU A 205 11.20 -1.85 -23.83
CA LEU A 205 10.63 -2.75 -24.85
C LEU A 205 10.36 -2.06 -26.19
N LEU A 206 10.05 -0.75 -26.18
CA LEU A 206 9.87 0.02 -27.41
C LEU A 206 11.22 0.36 -28.05
N PHE A 207 12.27 0.51 -27.26
CA PHE A 207 13.63 0.68 -27.78
C PHE A 207 14.07 -0.57 -28.54
N ASP A 208 13.90 -1.74 -27.91
CA ASP A 208 14.20 -3.06 -28.50
C ASP A 208 12.90 -3.77 -28.93
N GLY A 209 12.35 -3.32 -30.06
CA GLY A 209 11.05 -3.77 -30.58
C GLY A 209 10.97 -5.27 -30.92
N ASP A 210 12.12 -5.92 -31.17
CA ASP A 210 12.20 -7.34 -31.49
C ASP A 210 11.68 -8.21 -30.34
N ARG A 211 11.92 -7.78 -29.09
CA ARG A 211 11.43 -8.46 -27.88
C ARG A 211 9.92 -8.62 -27.86
N ILE A 212 9.20 -7.69 -28.49
CA ILE A 212 7.73 -7.66 -28.53
C ILE A 212 7.17 -7.91 -29.93
N SER A 213 8.04 -8.27 -30.89
CA SER A 213 7.70 -8.46 -32.30
C SER A 213 6.99 -7.26 -32.92
N LEU A 214 7.47 -6.05 -32.60
CA LEU A 214 7.02 -4.78 -33.19
C LEU A 214 8.21 -4.00 -33.74
N PRO A 215 7.99 -3.06 -34.68
CA PRO A 215 9.04 -2.15 -35.10
C PRO A 215 9.59 -1.36 -33.90
N ALA A 216 10.92 -1.32 -33.78
CA ALA A 216 11.60 -0.52 -32.78
C ALA A 216 11.23 0.97 -32.91
N GLN A 217 11.06 1.62 -31.78
CA GLN A 217 10.80 3.05 -31.64
C GLN A 217 11.84 3.66 -30.68
N PRO A 218 13.13 3.70 -31.07
CA PRO A 218 14.23 4.02 -30.17
C PRO A 218 14.10 5.42 -29.54
N VAL A 219 13.69 6.43 -30.32
CA VAL A 219 13.47 7.80 -29.80
C VAL A 219 12.37 7.81 -28.73
N ARG A 220 11.23 7.15 -28.99
CA ARG A 220 10.11 7.09 -28.05
C ARG A 220 10.50 6.28 -26.81
N GLY A 221 11.15 5.13 -27.01
CA GLY A 221 11.58 4.25 -25.92
C GLY A 221 12.56 4.93 -24.98
N LEU A 222 13.62 5.54 -25.53
CA LEU A 222 14.60 6.29 -24.76
C LEU A 222 14.01 7.53 -24.09
N GLY A 223 13.12 8.25 -24.79
CA GLY A 223 12.42 9.40 -24.24
C GLY A 223 11.54 9.02 -23.05
N MET A 224 10.74 7.95 -23.18
CA MET A 224 9.91 7.42 -22.10
C MET A 224 10.74 6.99 -20.90
N LEU A 225 11.84 6.27 -21.12
CA LEU A 225 12.70 5.81 -20.03
C LEU A 225 13.42 6.98 -19.34
N THR A 226 13.81 8.01 -20.08
CA THR A 226 14.39 9.25 -19.52
C THR A 226 13.38 10.00 -18.65
N MET A 227 12.13 10.13 -19.10
CA MET A 227 11.07 10.74 -18.30
C MET A 227 10.74 9.91 -17.05
N ALA A 228 10.71 8.59 -17.18
CA ALA A 228 10.47 7.70 -16.07
C ALA A 228 11.57 7.84 -15.01
N LEU A 229 12.84 7.85 -15.42
CA LEU A 229 13.97 8.05 -14.51
C LEU A 229 13.89 9.38 -13.75
N LYS A 230 13.52 10.48 -14.42
CA LYS A 230 13.34 11.80 -13.78
C LYS A 230 12.22 11.82 -12.73
N ARG A 231 11.22 10.95 -12.87
CA ARG A 231 10.05 10.86 -11.96
C ARG A 231 10.18 9.71 -10.95
N ALA A 232 11.25 8.93 -11.04
CA ALA A 232 11.41 7.73 -10.24
C ALA A 232 11.58 8.06 -8.75
N SER A 233 10.99 7.22 -7.90
CA SER A 233 11.34 7.22 -6.47
C SER A 233 12.79 6.74 -6.29
N PRO A 234 13.45 7.03 -5.16
CA PRO A 234 14.80 6.50 -4.89
C PRO A 234 14.88 4.97 -4.93
N ARG A 235 13.76 4.28 -4.67
CA ARG A 235 13.65 2.82 -4.81
C ARG A 235 13.67 2.41 -6.28
N ASP A 236 12.88 3.09 -7.11
CA ASP A 236 12.75 2.74 -8.53
C ASP A 236 13.94 3.18 -9.37
N GLU A 237 14.57 4.29 -9.00
CA GLU A 237 15.78 4.79 -9.64
C GLU A 237 16.88 3.73 -9.70
N LYS A 238 17.03 2.92 -8.65
CA LYS A 238 18.06 1.86 -8.55
C LYS A 238 18.02 0.87 -9.72
N TRP A 239 16.84 0.60 -10.28
CA TRP A 239 16.68 -0.35 -11.37
C TRP A 239 16.33 0.32 -12.70
N ILE A 240 15.73 1.52 -12.69
CA ILE A 240 15.43 2.28 -13.91
C ILE A 240 16.70 2.91 -14.50
N ARG A 241 17.59 3.44 -13.65
CA ARG A 241 18.84 4.08 -14.07
C ARG A 241 19.72 3.17 -14.94
N PRO A 242 20.07 1.94 -14.50
CA PRO A 242 20.92 1.07 -15.33
C PRO A 242 20.27 0.73 -16.67
N LEU A 243 18.94 0.53 -16.72
CA LEU A 243 18.23 0.31 -18.00
C LEU A 243 18.35 1.51 -18.92
N GLN A 244 18.24 2.73 -18.37
CA GLN A 244 18.37 3.97 -19.14
C GLN A 244 19.79 4.16 -19.68
N GLU A 245 20.80 3.93 -18.84
CA GLU A 245 22.21 4.05 -19.21
C GLU A 245 22.59 3.03 -20.29
N GLU A 246 22.10 1.78 -20.18
CA GLU A 246 22.27 0.73 -21.18
C GLU A 246 21.75 1.18 -22.55
N ILE A 247 20.48 1.58 -22.63
CA ILE A 247 19.89 1.97 -23.93
C ILE A 247 20.49 3.27 -24.47
N PHE A 248 20.90 4.20 -23.58
CA PHE A 248 21.52 5.45 -23.98
C PHE A 248 22.91 5.22 -24.59
N ALA A 249 23.66 4.25 -24.07
CA ALA A 249 24.98 3.90 -24.59
C ALA A 249 24.93 3.36 -26.03
N ILE A 250 23.91 2.54 -26.33
CA ILE A 250 23.74 1.93 -27.66
C ILE A 250 22.99 2.81 -28.67
N ALA A 251 22.20 3.78 -28.21
CA ALA A 251 21.50 4.72 -29.07
C ALA A 251 22.48 5.59 -29.88
N SER A 252 22.13 5.88 -31.14
CA SER A 252 22.87 6.84 -31.96
C SER A 252 22.79 8.26 -31.36
N GLU A 253 23.74 9.12 -31.73
CA GLU A 253 23.72 10.51 -31.29
C GLU A 253 22.41 11.24 -31.67
N SER A 254 21.91 11.00 -32.89
CA SER A 254 20.65 11.57 -33.37
C SER A 254 19.46 11.12 -32.52
N GLU A 255 19.38 9.82 -32.20
CA GLU A 255 18.32 9.28 -31.35
C GLU A 255 18.38 9.85 -29.93
N ARG A 256 19.58 9.93 -29.34
CA ARG A 256 19.77 10.52 -28.01
C ARG A 256 19.28 11.97 -27.96
N ARG A 257 19.71 12.81 -28.91
CA ARG A 257 19.32 14.23 -28.96
C ARG A 257 17.81 14.38 -29.13
N THR A 258 17.21 13.59 -30.03
CA THR A 258 15.78 13.66 -30.30
C THR A 258 14.96 13.15 -29.11
N ALA A 259 15.39 12.07 -28.46
CA ALA A 259 14.74 11.50 -27.29
C ALA A 259 14.76 12.45 -26.09
N LEU A 260 15.87 13.15 -25.86
CA LEU A 260 15.99 14.16 -24.81
C LEU A 260 15.05 15.34 -25.06
N ALA A 261 15.04 15.89 -26.28
CA ALA A 261 14.13 16.97 -26.66
C ALA A 261 12.65 16.54 -26.52
N TYR A 262 12.31 15.33 -26.96
CA TYR A 262 10.99 14.75 -26.78
C TYR A 262 10.60 14.66 -25.29
N ALA A 263 11.49 14.12 -24.44
CA ALA A 263 11.26 13.99 -23.01
C ALA A 263 11.06 15.36 -22.33
N GLU A 264 11.86 16.36 -22.68
CA GLU A 264 11.74 17.73 -22.16
C GLU A 264 10.40 18.37 -22.54
N GLN A 265 9.99 18.25 -23.80
CA GLN A 265 8.71 18.78 -24.26
C GLN A 265 7.53 18.14 -23.51
N GLN A 266 7.55 16.81 -23.36
CA GLN A 266 6.49 16.08 -22.66
C GLN A 266 6.42 16.43 -21.16
N ILE A 267 7.57 16.62 -20.52
CA ILE A 267 7.63 17.09 -19.13
C ILE A 267 7.07 18.51 -19.02
N ALA A 268 7.49 19.42 -19.91
CA ALA A 268 7.02 20.82 -19.90
C ALA A 268 5.51 20.92 -20.11
N SER A 269 4.95 20.12 -21.04
CA SER A 269 3.50 20.05 -21.24
C SER A 269 2.76 19.50 -20.02
N ALA A 270 3.35 18.56 -19.29
CA ALA A 270 2.74 17.99 -18.09
C ALA A 270 2.79 18.95 -16.88
N THR A 271 3.77 19.85 -16.82
CA THR A 271 3.91 20.84 -15.73
C THR A 271 3.22 22.18 -16.02
N GLY A 272 2.54 22.31 -17.16
CA GLY A 272 1.88 23.57 -17.56
C GLY A 272 2.85 24.72 -17.88
N VAL A 273 4.15 24.43 -17.99
CA VAL A 273 5.17 25.43 -18.35
C VAL A 273 5.25 25.44 -19.87
N VAL A 274 4.24 26.06 -20.51
CA VAL A 274 4.32 26.36 -21.93
C VAL A 274 5.38 27.45 -22.09
N SER A 275 6.55 27.08 -22.59
CA SER A 275 7.57 28.04 -23.04
C SER A 275 7.01 28.80 -24.24
N THR A 276 6.37 29.95 -23.98
CA THR A 276 6.08 30.95 -25.01
C THR A 276 7.41 31.55 -25.46
N LYS A 277 8.02 30.93 -26.46
CA LYS A 277 8.96 31.59 -27.36
C LYS A 277 8.49 31.34 -28.78
N ASN A 278 7.72 32.30 -29.30
CA ASN A 278 7.96 33.01 -30.55
C ASN A 278 7.01 34.20 -30.63
#